data_AF-A0A9D6HP34-F1
#
_entry.id   AF-A0A9D6HP34-F1
#
_cell.length_a   1.000
_cell.length_b   1.000
_cell.length_c   1.000
_cell.angle_alpha   90.00
_cell.angle_beta   90.00
_cell.angle_gamma   90.00
#
_symmetry.space_group_name_H-M   'P 1'
#
loop_
_entity.id
_entity.type
_entity.pdbx_description
1 polymer ?
#
loop_
_entity_poly.entity_id
_entity_poly.type
_entity_poly.pdbx_seq_one_letter_code
_entity_poly.pdbx_strand_id
1 'polypeptide(L)'
;MGLKRAPLVPVAVAFAAGLALAPVAPGALAWTAWLAALAATGALLALGRARWAAAPLLAGVVAVGALRGAEPPLAADHVARLPLPRTARVEGRLAAEPRRWAPDRARLLLDAERADGVPVTGRIQVSVYGEAPPLAEGQRVSAELRLHPAIGFRNPGGFDHAAALAREGIRVVATARADRLEALEAPRPPWPARVRREAVAAIGRALPPASGALLAGLLLGDRTGLPRDLDDGFRRAGVYHVLAVSGFNVALIAAAVWT
;
A
#
# COMPACT_ATOMS: atom_id res chain seq x y z
N MET A 1 -14.47 36.30 -6.03
CA MET A 1 -15.17 35.53 -4.97
C MET A 1 -14.43 35.78 -3.66
N GLY A 2 -15.01 36.54 -2.73
CA GLY A 2 -14.25 37.09 -1.58
C GLY A 2 -13.85 36.04 -0.55
N LEU A 3 -12.60 36.11 -0.07
CA LEU A 3 -11.99 35.26 0.98
C LEU A 3 -12.85 35.09 2.25
N LYS A 4 -13.80 36.01 2.50
CA LYS A 4 -14.75 35.93 3.62
C LYS A 4 -15.77 34.79 3.51
N ARG A 5 -16.04 34.26 2.31
CA ARG A 5 -17.01 33.16 2.10
C ARG A 5 -16.38 31.77 2.11
N ALA A 6 -15.05 31.69 2.12
CA ALA A 6 -14.34 30.42 2.05
C ALA A 6 -13.02 30.47 2.85
N PRO A 7 -13.10 30.56 4.20
CA PRO A 7 -11.93 30.73 5.06
C PRO A 7 -10.94 29.55 4.98
N LEU A 8 -11.39 28.38 4.51
CA LEU A 8 -10.56 27.18 4.35
C LEU A 8 -9.76 27.15 3.05
N VAL A 9 -10.13 27.94 2.03
CA VAL A 9 -9.45 27.93 0.73
C VAL A 9 -7.97 28.32 0.84
N PRO A 10 -7.59 29.39 1.56
CA PRO A 10 -6.17 29.74 1.75
C PRO A 10 -5.37 28.64 2.45
N VAL A 11 -5.98 27.96 3.43
CA VAL A 11 -5.36 26.85 4.17
C VAL A 11 -5.15 25.66 3.24
N ALA A 12 -6.16 25.30 2.45
CA ALA A 12 -6.06 24.20 1.48
C ALA A 12 -5.01 24.48 0.40
N VAL A 13 -4.96 25.72 -0.12
CA VAL A 13 -3.94 26.14 -1.10
C VAL A 13 -2.55 26.13 -0.50
N ALA A 14 -2.37 26.63 0.73
CA ALA A 14 -1.10 26.59 1.44
C ALA A 14 -0.62 25.15 1.67
N PHE A 15 -1.52 24.27 2.10
CA PHE A 15 -1.19 22.86 2.31
C PHE A 15 -0.81 22.15 1.00
N ALA A 16 -1.57 22.40 -0.07
CA ALA A 16 -1.27 21.86 -1.40
C ALA A 16 0.06 22.39 -1.96
N ALA A 17 0.38 23.66 -1.74
CA ALA A 17 1.68 24.24 -2.08
C ALA A 17 2.81 23.55 -1.31
N GLY A 18 2.60 23.27 -0.01
CA GLY A 18 3.53 22.47 0.80
C GLY A 18 3.78 21.09 0.20
N LEU A 19 2.73 20.35 -0.14
CA LEU A 19 2.84 19.03 -0.78
C LEU A 19 3.60 19.10 -2.11
N ALA A 20 3.37 20.14 -2.92
CA ALA A 20 4.08 20.33 -4.18
C ALA A 20 5.57 20.64 -4.00
N LEU A 21 5.95 21.30 -2.90
CA LEU A 21 7.33 21.61 -2.54
C LEU A 21 8.07 20.45 -1.85
N ALA A 22 7.33 19.45 -1.34
CA ALA A 22 7.90 18.34 -0.60
C ALA A 22 9.05 17.58 -1.32
N PRO A 23 9.03 17.36 -2.66
CA PRO A 23 10.12 16.66 -3.34
C PRO A 23 11.45 17.42 -3.38
N VAL A 24 11.43 18.74 -3.20
CA VAL A 24 12.62 19.62 -3.31
C VAL A 24 13.03 20.24 -1.98
N ALA A 25 12.14 20.28 -0.99
CA ALA A 25 12.41 20.84 0.33
C ALA A 25 13.03 19.79 1.27
N PRO A 26 14.24 20.00 1.80
CA PRO A 26 14.79 19.13 2.83
C PRO A 26 13.86 19.10 4.05
N GLY A 27 13.58 17.91 4.60
CA GLY A 27 12.70 17.76 5.76
C GLY A 27 13.14 18.62 6.96
N ALA A 28 14.45 18.78 7.17
CA ALA A 28 14.99 19.67 8.20
C ALA A 28 14.59 21.15 8.00
N LEU A 29 14.59 21.64 6.75
CA LEU A 29 14.16 23.00 6.42
C LEU A 29 12.66 23.18 6.66
N ALA A 30 11.85 22.16 6.34
CA ALA A 30 10.43 22.20 6.59
C ALA A 30 10.11 22.20 8.10
N TRP A 31 10.87 21.45 8.93
CA TRP A 31 10.77 21.50 10.38
C TRP A 31 11.14 22.86 10.97
N THR A 32 12.25 23.46 10.53
CA THR A 32 12.67 24.78 11.03
C THR A 32 11.68 25.86 10.59
N ALA A 33 11.17 25.82 9.36
CA ALA A 33 10.14 26.73 8.88
C ALA A 33 8.84 26.59 9.70
N TRP A 34 8.43 25.37 10.05
CA TRP A 34 7.25 25.13 10.87
C TRP A 34 7.39 25.71 12.29
N LEU A 35 8.52 25.45 12.96
CA LEU A 35 8.78 25.97 14.31
C LEU A 35 8.86 27.51 14.31
N ALA A 36 9.53 28.11 13.31
CA ALA A 36 9.61 29.55 13.15
C ALA A 36 8.23 30.18 12.90
N ALA A 37 7.41 29.54 12.06
CA ALA A 37 6.04 29.97 11.79
C ALA A 37 5.16 29.92 13.05
N LEU A 38 5.26 28.86 13.86
CA LEU A 38 4.55 28.76 15.14
C LEU A 38 4.98 29.86 16.12
N ALA A 39 6.29 30.07 16.28
CA ALA A 39 6.82 31.10 17.18
C ALA A 39 6.38 32.51 16.75
N ALA A 40 6.49 32.84 15.45
CA ALA A 40 6.07 34.12 14.91
C ALA A 40 4.55 34.35 15.04
N THR A 41 3.75 33.31 14.80
CA THR A 41 2.29 33.37 14.99
C THR A 41 1.95 33.64 16.46
N GLY A 42 2.55 32.88 17.39
CA GLY A 42 2.36 33.05 18.83
C GLY A 42 2.77 34.44 19.32
N ALA A 43 3.93 34.94 18.90
CA ALA A 43 4.40 36.28 19.25
C ALA A 43 3.47 37.39 18.75
N LEU A 44 2.97 37.30 17.51
CA LEU A 44 2.04 38.29 16.96
C LEU A 44 0.68 38.27 17.66
N LEU A 45 0.20 37.10 18.09
CA LEU A 45 -1.03 36.99 18.88
C LEU A 45 -0.84 37.58 20.28
N ALA A 46 0.28 37.29 20.95
CA ALA A 46 0.61 37.85 22.26
C ALA A 46 0.75 39.38 22.23
N LEU A 47 1.22 39.93 21.11
CA LEU A 47 1.32 41.38 20.89
C LEU A 47 0.00 42.03 20.42
N GLY A 48 -1.12 41.29 20.39
CA GLY A 48 -2.43 41.79 19.93
C GLY A 48 -2.51 42.09 18.43
N ARG A 49 -1.52 41.64 17.64
CA ARG A 49 -1.39 41.90 16.20
C ARG A 49 -2.03 40.80 15.34
N ALA A 50 -3.24 40.38 15.69
CA ALA A 50 -3.92 39.22 15.08
C ALA A 50 -4.03 39.28 13.54
N ARG A 51 -4.24 40.47 12.95
CA ARG A 51 -4.31 40.63 11.48
C ARG A 51 -3.02 40.21 10.75
N TRP A 52 -1.88 40.27 11.43
CA TRP A 52 -0.57 39.90 10.87
C TRP A 52 -0.21 38.44 11.12
N ALA A 53 -0.88 37.78 12.08
CA ALA A 53 -0.63 36.39 12.44
C ALA A 53 -1.07 35.40 11.34
N ALA A 54 -1.94 35.82 10.41
CA ALA A 54 -2.40 34.98 9.31
C ALA A 54 -1.27 34.56 8.35
N ALA A 55 -0.30 35.44 8.08
CA ALA A 55 0.80 35.15 7.17
C ALA A 55 1.75 34.04 7.68
N PRO A 56 2.34 34.14 8.91
CA PRO A 56 3.16 33.06 9.44
C PRO A 56 2.35 31.79 9.69
N LEU A 57 1.06 31.89 10.03
CA LEU A 57 0.20 30.71 10.13
C LEU A 57 0.11 29.95 8.80
N LEU A 58 -0.16 30.65 7.69
CA LEU A 58 -0.20 30.03 6.36
C LEU A 58 1.16 29.48 5.94
N ALA A 59 2.27 30.15 6.25
CA ALA A 59 3.61 29.61 6.04
C ALA A 59 3.84 28.32 6.85
N GLY A 60 3.34 28.26 8.08
CA GLY A 60 3.34 27.05 8.89
C GLY A 60 2.55 25.92 8.24
N VAL A 61 1.39 26.22 7.64
CA VAL A 61 0.58 25.23 6.91
C VAL A 61 1.32 24.71 5.65
N VAL A 62 2.03 25.57 4.92
CA VAL A 62 2.93 25.15 3.83
C VAL A 62 3.99 24.19 4.35
N ALA A 63 4.63 24.51 5.48
CA ALA A 63 5.64 23.66 6.10
C ALA A 63 5.07 22.30 6.52
N VAL A 64 3.85 22.26 7.09
CA VAL A 64 3.15 20.99 7.40
C VAL A 64 2.87 20.18 6.13
N GLY A 65 2.41 20.83 5.05
CA GLY A 65 2.21 20.18 3.75
C GLY A 65 3.51 19.57 3.21
N ALA A 66 4.62 20.31 3.29
CA ALA A 66 5.94 19.84 2.88
C ALA A 66 6.41 18.66 3.74
N LEU A 67 6.28 18.73 5.06
CA LEU A 67 6.59 17.62 5.97
C LEU A 67 5.73 16.38 5.71
N ARG A 68 4.45 16.57 5.36
CA ARG A 68 3.54 15.45 5.10
C ARG A 68 3.84 14.75 3.78
N GLY A 69 4.25 15.52 2.78
CA GLY A 69 4.66 15.00 1.47
C GLY A 69 6.11 14.51 1.43
N ALA A 70 6.94 14.91 2.40
CA ALA A 70 8.33 14.49 2.46
C ALA A 70 8.39 12.98 2.70
N GLU A 71 9.03 12.27 1.78
CA GLU A 71 9.30 10.86 1.99
C GLU A 71 10.43 10.71 3.01
N PRO A 72 10.28 9.87 4.06
CA PRO A 72 11.36 9.62 4.99
C PRO A 72 12.57 9.09 4.22
N PRO A 73 13.79 9.54 4.56
CA PRO A 73 14.99 9.04 3.90
C PRO A 73 15.08 7.53 4.08
N LEU A 74 15.38 6.82 3.00
CA LEU A 74 15.56 5.38 3.05
C LEU A 74 16.73 5.04 3.98
N ALA A 75 16.53 4.04 4.83
CA ALA A 75 17.60 3.52 5.70
C ALA A 75 18.84 3.13 4.88
N ALA A 76 20.01 3.19 5.50
CA ALA A 76 21.28 2.92 4.82
C ALA A 76 21.38 1.47 4.30
N ASP A 77 20.72 0.54 5.00
CA ASP A 77 20.61 -0.89 4.70
C ASP A 77 19.33 -1.22 3.89
N HIS A 78 18.64 -0.21 3.37
CA HIS A 78 17.40 -0.42 2.63
C HIS A 78 17.67 -1.18 1.32
N VAL A 79 16.84 -2.16 0.97
CA VAL A 79 16.97 -3.03 -0.22
C VAL A 79 17.03 -2.27 -1.56
N ALA A 80 16.50 -1.04 -1.59
CA ALA A 80 16.56 -0.15 -2.75
C ALA A 80 17.97 0.42 -3.03
N ARG A 81 18.88 0.36 -2.05
CA ARG A 81 20.28 0.81 -2.18
C ARG A 81 21.22 -0.28 -2.68
N LEU A 82 20.72 -1.51 -2.85
CA LEU A 82 21.48 -2.59 -3.48
C LEU A 82 21.76 -2.24 -4.95
N PRO A 83 22.82 -2.80 -5.57
CA PRO A 83 23.04 -2.66 -7.01
C PRO A 83 21.96 -3.44 -7.77
N LEU A 84 20.91 -2.74 -8.22
CA LEU A 84 19.79 -3.32 -8.97
C LEU A 84 19.97 -3.07 -10.48
N PRO A 85 19.54 -4.00 -11.37
CA PRO A 85 18.92 -5.28 -11.07
C PRO A 85 19.93 -6.35 -10.64
N ARG A 86 19.52 -7.24 -9.73
CA ARG A 86 20.34 -8.39 -9.29
C ARG A 86 19.49 -9.57 -8.88
N THR A 87 20.07 -10.76 -8.92
CA THR A 87 19.51 -11.91 -8.21
C THR A 87 20.13 -11.97 -6.82
N ALA A 88 19.32 -12.22 -5.80
CA ALA A 88 19.77 -12.39 -4.41
C ALA A 88 18.85 -13.36 -3.68
N ARG A 89 19.40 -14.13 -2.74
CA ARG A 89 18.59 -14.89 -1.78
C ARG A 89 18.14 -13.94 -0.68
N VAL A 90 16.83 -13.70 -0.61
CA VAL A 90 16.23 -12.79 0.37
C VAL A 90 15.45 -13.58 1.40
N GLU A 91 15.74 -13.32 2.67
CA GLU A 91 14.97 -13.79 3.81
C GLU A 91 14.16 -12.64 4.38
N GLY A 92 12.90 -12.91 4.71
CA GLY A 92 12.01 -11.90 5.25
C GLY A 92 10.70 -12.48 5.75
N ARG A 93 9.83 -11.59 6.23
CA ARG A 93 8.49 -11.94 6.71
C ARG A 93 7.42 -11.48 5.74
N LEU A 94 6.40 -12.30 5.55
CA LEU A 94 5.25 -11.92 4.75
C LEU A 94 4.44 -10.84 5.48
N ALA A 95 4.40 -9.65 4.90
CA ALA A 95 3.70 -8.49 5.47
C ALA A 95 2.17 -8.62 5.39
N ALA A 96 1.67 -9.47 4.48
CA ALA A 96 0.25 -9.73 4.26
C ALA A 96 0.05 -11.12 3.66
N GLU A 97 -1.19 -11.61 3.69
CA GLU A 97 -1.59 -12.82 2.98
C GLU A 97 -1.23 -12.76 1.49
N PRO A 98 -0.62 -13.84 0.93
CA PRO A 98 -0.37 -13.96 -0.50
C PRO A 98 -1.61 -13.70 -1.34
N ARG A 99 -1.56 -12.69 -2.20
CA ARG A 99 -2.65 -12.41 -3.14
C ARG A 99 -2.46 -13.24 -4.40
N ARG A 100 -3.22 -14.33 -4.50
CA ARG A 100 -3.32 -15.12 -5.73
C ARG A 100 -4.26 -14.42 -6.71
N TRP A 101 -3.86 -14.34 -7.98
CA TRP A 101 -4.67 -13.74 -9.04
C TRP A 101 -4.78 -14.66 -10.28
N ALA A 102 -3.96 -15.70 -10.35
CA ALA A 102 -4.11 -16.85 -11.22
C ALA A 102 -3.72 -18.12 -10.44
N PRO A 103 -4.10 -19.32 -10.90
CA PRO A 103 -3.73 -20.57 -10.24
C PRO A 103 -2.22 -20.74 -10.06
N ASP A 104 -1.44 -20.27 -11.03
CA ASP A 104 0.02 -20.36 -11.12
C ASP A 104 0.73 -19.04 -10.76
N ARG A 105 0.02 -18.04 -10.24
CA ARG A 105 0.61 -16.72 -9.95
C ARG A 105 0.11 -16.12 -8.64
N ALA A 106 1.07 -15.78 -7.80
CA ALA A 106 0.83 -15.10 -6.53
C ALA A 106 1.66 -13.83 -6.43
N ARG A 107 1.12 -12.83 -5.73
CA ARG A 107 1.84 -11.64 -5.33
C ARG A 107 2.04 -11.68 -3.81
N LEU A 108 3.30 -11.59 -3.40
CA LEU A 108 3.72 -11.53 -2.01
C LEU A 108 4.18 -10.11 -1.68
N LEU A 109 3.92 -9.69 -0.45
CA LEU A 109 4.56 -8.52 0.15
C LEU A 109 5.53 -9.05 1.20
N LEU A 110 6.83 -8.86 0.96
CA LEU A 110 7.91 -9.37 1.80
C LEU A 110 8.62 -8.21 2.48
N ASP A 111 8.58 -8.16 3.80
CA ASP A 111 9.44 -7.27 4.59
C ASP A 111 10.80 -7.96 4.72
N ALA A 112 11.80 -7.45 3.99
CA ALA A 112 13.12 -8.04 3.91
C ALA A 112 13.88 -7.84 5.23
N GLU A 113 14.53 -8.90 5.69
CA GLU A 113 15.39 -8.91 6.88
C GLU A 113 16.86 -9.17 6.49
N ARG A 114 17.10 -10.02 5.48
CA ARG A 114 18.43 -10.34 4.97
C ARG A 114 18.44 -10.52 3.45
N ALA A 115 19.50 -10.10 2.80
CA ALA A 115 19.80 -10.37 1.39
C ALA A 115 21.22 -10.92 1.28
N ASP A 116 21.37 -12.14 0.73
CA ASP A 116 22.64 -12.87 0.63
C ASP A 116 23.39 -12.95 1.99
N GLY A 117 22.64 -13.14 3.07
CA GLY A 117 23.16 -13.20 4.45
C GLY A 117 23.43 -11.85 5.11
N VAL A 118 23.41 -10.74 4.36
CA VAL A 118 23.61 -9.39 4.88
C VAL A 118 22.28 -8.82 5.40
N PRO A 119 22.22 -8.24 6.62
CA PRO A 119 21.02 -7.55 7.11
C PRO A 119 20.58 -6.43 6.17
N VAL A 120 19.30 -6.41 5.84
CA VAL A 120 18.67 -5.37 5.02
C VAL A 120 17.31 -5.00 5.57
N THR A 121 16.81 -3.83 5.19
CA THR A 121 15.46 -3.39 5.53
C THR A 121 14.66 -3.02 4.29
N GLY A 122 13.33 -3.03 4.42
CA GLY A 122 12.42 -2.51 3.39
C GLY A 122 11.50 -3.56 2.80
N ARG A 123 10.41 -3.06 2.22
CA ARG A 123 9.35 -3.89 1.66
C ARG A 123 9.55 -4.15 0.18
N ILE A 124 9.44 -5.41 -0.22
CA ILE A 124 9.57 -5.89 -1.59
C ILE A 124 8.23 -6.47 -2.03
N GLN A 125 7.75 -6.06 -3.20
CA GLN A 125 6.64 -6.74 -3.86
C GLN A 125 7.17 -7.85 -4.76
N VAL A 126 6.86 -9.10 -4.43
CA VAL A 126 7.35 -10.28 -5.16
C VAL A 126 6.23 -10.87 -6.00
N SER A 127 6.44 -11.02 -7.30
CA SER A 127 5.58 -11.80 -8.19
C SER A 127 6.15 -13.20 -8.31
N VAL A 128 5.42 -14.17 -7.76
CA VAL A 128 5.79 -15.59 -7.78
C VAL A 128 5.09 -16.28 -8.93
N TYR A 129 5.85 -17.02 -9.73
CA TYR A 129 5.38 -17.86 -10.82
C TYR A 129 5.47 -19.34 -10.43
N GLY A 130 4.40 -20.09 -10.68
CA GLY A 130 4.22 -21.48 -10.27
C GLY A 130 3.34 -21.65 -9.04
N GLU A 131 3.16 -22.90 -8.63
CA GLU A 131 2.36 -23.26 -7.46
C GLU A 131 3.17 -23.02 -6.17
N ALA A 132 2.94 -21.87 -5.54
CA ALA A 132 3.61 -21.52 -4.30
C ALA A 132 3.15 -22.43 -3.14
N PRO A 133 4.06 -22.80 -2.21
CA PRO A 133 3.69 -23.54 -1.01
C PRO A 133 2.62 -22.79 -0.19
N PRO A 134 1.93 -23.48 0.74
CA PRO A 134 0.96 -22.84 1.62
C PRO A 134 1.67 -21.83 2.53
N LEU A 135 1.48 -20.56 2.20
CA LEU A 135 2.05 -19.43 2.91
C LEU A 135 0.98 -18.68 3.72
N ALA A 136 1.39 -17.98 4.76
CA ALA A 136 0.52 -17.17 5.61
C ALA A 136 1.19 -15.84 5.99
N GLU A 137 0.36 -14.84 6.30
CA GLU A 137 0.84 -13.58 6.85
C GLU A 137 1.68 -13.79 8.12
N GLY A 138 2.73 -12.99 8.28
CA GLY A 138 3.69 -13.04 9.39
C GLY A 138 4.74 -14.15 9.29
N GLN A 139 4.57 -15.12 8.39
CA GLN A 139 5.48 -16.25 8.22
C GLN A 139 6.81 -15.79 7.64
N ARG A 140 7.89 -16.35 8.17
CA ARG A 140 9.23 -16.15 7.63
C ARG A 140 9.51 -17.06 6.45
N VAL A 141 10.04 -16.50 5.36
CA VAL A 141 10.34 -17.21 4.11
C VAL A 141 11.73 -16.85 3.59
N SER A 142 12.34 -17.77 2.86
CA SER A 142 13.57 -17.56 2.09
C SER A 142 13.26 -17.77 0.62
N ALA A 143 13.66 -16.84 -0.24
CA ALA A 143 13.39 -16.93 -1.67
C ALA A 143 14.58 -16.44 -2.50
N GLU A 144 14.85 -17.12 -3.62
CA GLU A 144 15.73 -16.58 -4.65
C GLU A 144 14.94 -15.56 -5.49
N LEU A 145 15.26 -14.28 -5.30
CA LEU A 145 14.54 -13.17 -5.90
C LEU A 145 15.38 -12.49 -6.98
N ARG A 146 14.76 -12.24 -8.14
CA ARG A 146 15.30 -11.30 -9.12
C ARG A 146 14.76 -9.91 -8.81
N LEU A 147 15.60 -9.09 -8.17
CA LEU A 147 15.27 -7.75 -7.70
C LEU A 147 15.42 -6.72 -8.83
N HIS A 148 14.42 -5.86 -8.97
CA HIS A 148 14.38 -4.76 -9.91
C HIS A 148 13.92 -3.47 -9.20
N PRO A 149 14.42 -2.29 -9.61
CA PRO A 149 13.87 -1.04 -9.11
C PRO A 149 12.39 -0.94 -9.52
N ALA A 150 11.56 -0.41 -8.64
CA ALA A 150 10.17 -0.09 -8.98
C ALA A 150 10.16 1.05 -10.02
N ILE A 151 9.99 0.71 -11.29
CA ILE A 151 9.90 1.67 -12.39
C ILE A 151 8.44 1.89 -12.78
N GLY A 152 8.08 3.15 -13.04
CA GLY A 152 6.76 3.52 -13.54
C GLY A 152 6.70 3.36 -15.06
N PHE A 153 5.50 3.18 -15.60
CA PHE A 153 5.30 3.29 -17.04
C PHE A 153 5.53 4.74 -17.46
N ARG A 154 6.43 4.98 -18.43
CA ARG A 154 6.72 6.32 -18.97
C ARG A 154 5.62 6.75 -19.95
N ASN A 155 4.35 6.68 -19.54
CA ASN A 155 3.23 7.12 -20.37
C ASN A 155 2.81 8.55 -19.94
N PRO A 156 2.98 9.58 -20.79
CA PRO A 156 2.55 10.95 -20.48
C PRO A 156 1.05 10.98 -20.12
N GLY A 157 0.70 11.53 -18.97
CA GLY A 157 -0.70 11.57 -18.47
C GLY A 157 -1.24 10.24 -17.94
N GLY A 158 -0.42 9.18 -17.93
CA GLY A 158 -0.78 7.87 -17.40
C GLY A 158 -0.57 7.72 -15.89
N PHE A 159 -1.06 6.62 -15.34
CA PHE A 159 -0.89 6.29 -13.92
C PHE A 159 0.59 5.98 -13.61
N ASP A 160 1.16 6.74 -12.67
CA ASP A 160 2.52 6.49 -12.18
C ASP A 160 2.52 5.34 -11.15
N HIS A 161 2.80 4.14 -11.64
CA HIS A 161 2.85 2.94 -10.81
C HIS A 161 4.02 2.96 -9.81
N ALA A 162 5.16 3.56 -10.16
CA ALA A 162 6.29 3.66 -9.23
C ALA A 162 5.97 4.60 -8.07
N ALA A 163 5.36 5.75 -8.36
CA ALA A 163 4.91 6.66 -7.30
C ALA A 163 3.82 6.01 -6.42
N ALA A 164 2.95 5.18 -6.99
CA ALA A 164 1.96 4.43 -6.21
C ALA A 164 2.60 3.41 -5.26
N LEU A 165 3.50 2.57 -5.76
CA LEU A 165 4.28 1.63 -4.94
C LEU A 165 5.12 2.36 -3.90
N ALA A 166 5.66 3.52 -4.26
CA ALA A 166 6.47 4.32 -3.37
C ALA A 166 5.67 4.81 -2.14
N ARG A 167 4.41 5.21 -2.33
CA ARG A 167 3.51 5.56 -1.22
C ARG A 167 3.17 4.38 -0.32
N GLU A 168 3.24 3.16 -0.83
CA GLU A 168 3.07 1.91 -0.05
C GLU A 168 4.39 1.46 0.63
N GLY A 169 5.46 2.25 0.52
CA GLY A 169 6.79 1.91 1.05
C GLY A 169 7.57 0.91 0.19
N ILE A 170 7.11 0.63 -1.02
CA ILE A 170 7.70 -0.37 -1.92
C ILE A 170 8.57 0.36 -2.94
N ARG A 171 9.88 0.16 -2.86
CA ARG A 171 10.86 0.73 -3.81
C ARG A 171 11.48 -0.32 -4.74
N VAL A 172 11.32 -1.59 -4.40
CA VAL A 172 11.88 -2.72 -5.11
C VAL A 172 10.76 -3.71 -5.42
N VAL A 173 10.70 -4.13 -6.68
CA VAL A 173 9.84 -5.22 -7.13
C VAL A 173 10.71 -6.41 -7.47
N ALA A 174 10.18 -7.61 -7.31
CA ALA A 174 10.92 -8.82 -7.57
C ALA A 174 10.09 -9.87 -8.28
N THR A 175 10.78 -10.77 -8.97
CA THR A 175 10.18 -12.00 -9.46
C THR A 175 10.85 -13.20 -8.80
N ALA A 176 10.06 -14.23 -8.53
CA ALA A 176 10.52 -15.49 -7.97
C ALA A 176 9.82 -16.65 -8.66
N ARG A 177 10.47 -17.81 -8.69
CA ARG A 177 9.81 -19.06 -9.02
C ARG A 177 9.39 -19.77 -7.75
N ALA A 178 8.24 -20.43 -7.77
CA ALA A 178 7.71 -21.14 -6.61
C ALA A 178 8.63 -22.26 -6.11
N ASP A 179 9.40 -22.90 -7.00
CA ASP A 179 10.41 -23.93 -6.68
C ASP A 179 11.65 -23.38 -5.96
N ARG A 180 11.83 -22.05 -5.91
CA ARG A 180 12.92 -21.35 -5.22
C ARG A 180 12.42 -20.55 -4.01
N LEU A 181 11.24 -20.88 -3.51
CA LEU A 181 10.59 -20.24 -2.37
C LEU A 181 10.41 -21.26 -1.26
N GLU A 182 11.10 -21.05 -0.15
CA GLU A 182 11.13 -21.93 1.01
C GLU A 182 10.46 -21.24 2.21
N ALA A 183 9.54 -21.94 2.86
CA ALA A 183 8.96 -21.49 4.12
C ALA A 183 9.89 -21.91 5.28
N LEU A 184 10.37 -20.94 6.06
CA LEU A 184 11.27 -21.20 7.20
C LEU A 184 10.51 -21.52 8.49
N GLU A 185 9.23 -21.14 8.55
CA GLU A 185 8.34 -21.34 9.70
C GLU A 185 7.05 -22.03 9.23
N ALA A 186 6.34 -22.71 10.13
CA ALA A 186 5.00 -23.22 9.83
C ALA A 186 4.00 -22.06 9.67
N PRO A 187 3.04 -22.13 8.73
CA PRO A 187 2.07 -21.07 8.52
C PRO A 187 1.15 -20.91 9.74
N ARG A 188 1.14 -19.72 10.33
CA ARG A 188 0.28 -19.35 11.48
C ARG A 188 -0.54 -18.11 11.13
N PRO A 189 -1.55 -18.22 10.25
CA PRO A 189 -2.34 -17.08 9.82
C PRO A 189 -3.05 -16.42 11.01
N PRO A 190 -3.12 -15.07 11.05
CA PRO A 190 -3.85 -14.37 12.10
C PRO A 190 -5.33 -14.74 12.08
N TRP A 191 -6.03 -14.55 13.20
CA TRP A 191 -7.42 -14.95 13.34
C TRP A 191 -8.35 -14.46 12.21
N PRO A 192 -8.23 -13.22 11.65
CA PRO A 192 -9.12 -12.77 10.58
C PRO A 192 -8.87 -13.55 9.29
N ALA A 193 -7.60 -13.86 8.99
CA ALA A 193 -7.23 -14.67 7.85
C ALA A 193 -7.75 -16.10 7.98
N ARG A 194 -7.75 -16.66 9.20
CA ARG A 194 -8.35 -17.98 9.49
C ARG A 194 -9.85 -17.99 9.23
N VAL A 195 -10.58 -17.00 9.75
CA VAL A 195 -12.03 -16.85 9.52
C VAL A 195 -12.33 -16.70 8.04
N ARG A 196 -11.59 -15.86 7.32
CA ARG A 196 -11.75 -15.68 5.88
C ARG A 196 -11.52 -17.00 5.12
N ARG A 197 -10.44 -17.73 5.42
CA ARG A 197 -10.12 -19.03 4.79
C ARG A 197 -11.24 -20.05 5.04
N GLU A 198 -11.75 -20.13 6.27
CA GLU A 198 -12.85 -21.03 6.60
C GLU A 198 -14.15 -20.64 5.89
N ALA A 199 -14.46 -19.34 5.81
CA ALA A 199 -15.64 -18.86 5.09
C ALA A 199 -15.57 -19.19 3.58
N VAL A 200 -14.40 -18.99 2.94
CA VAL A 200 -14.18 -19.42 1.55
C VAL A 200 -14.37 -20.93 1.41
N ALA A 201 -13.83 -21.73 2.33
CA ALA A 201 -13.97 -23.19 2.31
C ALA A 201 -15.41 -23.65 2.55
N ALA A 202 -16.16 -23.00 3.44
CA ALA A 202 -17.58 -23.26 3.68
C ALA A 202 -18.43 -22.95 2.43
N ILE A 203 -18.19 -21.79 1.79
CA ILE A 203 -18.83 -21.43 0.52
C ILE A 203 -18.53 -22.47 -0.56
N GLY A 204 -17.27 -22.88 -0.69
CA GLY A 204 -16.84 -23.88 -1.67
C GLY A 204 -17.43 -25.28 -1.44
N ARG A 205 -17.79 -25.62 -0.21
CA ARG A 205 -18.51 -26.87 0.13
C ARG A 205 -20.01 -26.78 -0.16
N ALA A 206 -20.60 -25.60 -0.05
CA ALA A 206 -22.05 -25.40 -0.18
C ALA A 206 -22.51 -25.15 -1.63
N LEU A 207 -21.63 -24.71 -2.52
CA LEU A 207 -21.99 -24.25 -3.86
C LEU A 207 -21.12 -24.88 -4.96
N PRO A 208 -21.64 -25.00 -6.20
CA PRO A 208 -20.82 -25.37 -7.36
C PRO A 208 -19.61 -24.42 -7.54
N PRO A 209 -18.50 -24.87 -8.14
CA PRO A 209 -17.23 -24.11 -8.18
C PRO A 209 -17.36 -22.67 -8.68
N ALA A 210 -18.10 -22.44 -9.78
CA ALA A 210 -18.29 -21.11 -10.35
C ALA A 210 -19.13 -20.19 -9.44
N SER A 211 -20.23 -20.69 -8.88
CA SER A 211 -21.10 -19.94 -7.98
C SER A 211 -20.43 -19.66 -6.63
N GLY A 212 -19.69 -20.63 -6.09
CA GLY A 212 -18.91 -20.47 -4.88
C GLY A 212 -17.80 -19.44 -5.04
N ALA A 213 -17.05 -19.48 -6.16
CA ALA A 213 -16.03 -18.49 -6.46
C ALA A 213 -16.62 -17.09 -6.65
N LEU A 214 -17.79 -16.97 -7.30
CA LEU A 214 -18.50 -15.69 -7.44
C LEU A 214 -18.91 -15.14 -6.06
N LEU A 215 -19.52 -15.97 -5.21
CA LEU A 215 -19.96 -15.56 -3.88
C LEU A 215 -18.78 -15.19 -2.98
N ALA A 216 -17.69 -15.96 -3.01
CA ALA A 216 -16.46 -15.65 -2.30
C ALA A 216 -15.81 -14.34 -2.80
N GLY A 217 -15.88 -14.08 -4.11
CA GLY A 217 -15.46 -12.83 -4.73
C GLY A 217 -16.27 -11.63 -4.26
N LEU A 218 -17.60 -11.78 -4.17
CA LEU A 218 -18.52 -10.76 -3.69
C LEU A 218 -18.31 -10.51 -2.19
N LEU A 219 -18.46 -11.52 -1.35
CA LEU A 219 -18.47 -11.35 0.11
C LEU A 219 -17.08 -11.09 0.71
N LEU A 220 -16.06 -11.81 0.22
CA LEU A 220 -14.73 -11.90 0.85
C LEU A 220 -13.61 -11.33 -0.03
N GLY A 221 -13.96 -10.81 -1.21
CA GLY A 221 -13.00 -10.31 -2.19
C GLY A 221 -12.12 -11.39 -2.81
N ASP A 222 -12.45 -12.68 -2.64
CA ASP A 222 -11.66 -13.79 -3.16
C ASP A 222 -12.04 -14.15 -4.60
N ARG A 223 -11.20 -13.76 -5.56
CA ARG A 223 -11.46 -13.99 -6.99
C ARG A 223 -10.63 -15.13 -7.59
N THR A 224 -9.90 -15.87 -6.76
CA THR A 224 -8.90 -16.85 -7.21
C THR A 224 -9.51 -18.00 -8.03
N GLY A 225 -10.74 -18.40 -7.72
CA GLY A 225 -11.45 -19.48 -8.41
C GLY A 225 -12.43 -19.00 -9.50
N LEU A 226 -12.50 -17.70 -9.81
CA LEU A 226 -13.52 -17.17 -10.72
C LEU A 226 -13.17 -17.55 -12.18
N PRO A 227 -14.07 -18.24 -12.92
CA PRO A 227 -13.84 -18.56 -14.32
C PRO A 227 -13.62 -17.30 -15.16
N ARG A 228 -12.67 -17.34 -16.12
CA ARG A 228 -12.31 -16.18 -16.95
C ARG A 228 -13.50 -15.64 -17.74
N ASP A 229 -14.32 -16.51 -18.31
CA ASP A 229 -15.50 -16.11 -19.09
C ASP A 229 -16.49 -15.30 -18.26
N LEU A 230 -16.60 -15.64 -16.97
CA LEU A 230 -17.45 -14.93 -16.03
C LEU A 230 -16.84 -13.59 -15.63
N ASP A 231 -15.54 -13.55 -15.28
CA ASP A 231 -14.79 -12.32 -15.00
C ASP A 231 -14.88 -11.31 -16.16
N ASP A 232 -14.70 -11.78 -17.40
CA ASP A 232 -14.82 -10.95 -18.60
C ASP A 232 -16.27 -10.55 -18.90
N GLY A 233 -17.25 -11.40 -18.56
CA GLY A 233 -18.67 -11.05 -18.61
C GLY A 233 -19.00 -9.82 -17.76
N PHE A 234 -18.54 -9.79 -16.50
CA PHE A 234 -18.71 -8.65 -15.60
C PHE A 234 -18.00 -7.39 -16.11
N ARG A 235 -16.81 -7.53 -16.73
CA ARG A 235 -16.11 -6.41 -17.37
C ARG A 235 -16.90 -5.84 -18.54
N ARG A 236 -17.35 -6.68 -19.48
CA ARG A 236 -18.12 -6.25 -20.65
C ARG A 236 -19.44 -5.58 -20.27
N ALA A 237 -20.08 -6.06 -19.20
CA ALA A 237 -21.34 -5.50 -18.70
C ALA A 237 -21.15 -4.21 -17.86
N GLY A 238 -19.94 -3.72 -17.64
CA GLY A 238 -19.67 -2.50 -16.87
C GLY A 238 -19.90 -2.61 -15.35
N VAL A 239 -20.28 -3.79 -14.87
CA VAL A 239 -20.60 -4.06 -13.45
C VAL A 239 -19.42 -4.67 -12.67
N TYR A 240 -18.21 -4.56 -13.21
CA TYR A 240 -17.00 -5.10 -12.59
C TYR A 240 -16.75 -4.59 -11.16
N HIS A 241 -17.18 -3.36 -10.87
CA HIS A 241 -17.02 -2.72 -9.57
C HIS A 241 -17.78 -3.43 -8.45
N VAL A 242 -18.85 -4.20 -8.76
CA VAL A 242 -19.63 -4.96 -7.77
C VAL A 242 -18.81 -6.13 -7.20
N LEU A 243 -17.84 -6.64 -7.96
CA LEU A 243 -16.92 -7.70 -7.49
C LEU A 243 -15.86 -7.17 -6.52
N ALA A 244 -15.75 -5.86 -6.31
CA ALA A 244 -14.93 -5.28 -5.25
C ALA A 244 -15.73 -5.29 -3.93
N VAL A 245 -15.08 -5.70 -2.84
CA VAL A 245 -15.70 -5.70 -1.50
C VAL A 245 -16.23 -4.30 -1.22
N SER A 246 -17.55 -4.16 -1.19
CA SER A 246 -18.23 -2.91 -0.89
C SER A 246 -18.75 -2.94 0.55
N GLY A 247 -18.99 -1.77 1.15
CA GLY A 247 -19.57 -1.68 2.50
C GLY A 247 -20.89 -2.45 2.67
N PHE A 248 -21.59 -2.74 1.56
CA PHE A 248 -22.77 -3.61 1.53
C PHE A 248 -22.47 -5.06 1.92
N ASN A 249 -21.30 -5.59 1.57
CA ASN A 249 -20.91 -6.96 1.93
C ASN A 249 -20.66 -7.09 3.43
N VAL A 250 -20.09 -6.04 4.04
CA VAL A 250 -19.95 -5.93 5.50
C VAL A 250 -21.32 -5.84 6.17
N ALA A 251 -22.26 -5.08 5.59
CA ALA A 251 -23.63 -4.97 6.10
C ALA A 251 -24.40 -6.29 6.04
N LEU A 252 -24.26 -7.07 4.96
CA LEU A 252 -24.86 -8.41 4.84
C LEU A 252 -24.32 -9.39 5.89
N ILE A 253 -23.01 -9.40 6.11
CA ILE A 253 -22.39 -10.25 7.14
C ILE A 253 -22.83 -9.79 8.53
N ALA A 254 -22.84 -8.48 8.80
CA ALA A 254 -23.32 -7.94 10.07
C ALA A 254 -24.78 -8.32 10.34
N ALA A 255 -25.66 -8.22 9.33
CA ALA A 255 -27.05 -8.64 9.45
C ALA A 255 -27.19 -10.13 9.76
N ALA A 256 -26.41 -11.00 9.10
CA ALA A 256 -26.45 -12.44 9.32
C ALA A 256 -25.90 -12.89 10.70
N VAL A 257 -25.03 -12.09 11.33
CA VAL A 257 -24.51 -12.35 12.68
C VAL A 257 -25.41 -11.74 13.77
N TRP A 258 -26.17 -10.69 13.44
CA TRP A 258 -27.05 -9.99 14.38
C TRP A 258 -28.48 -10.56 14.43
N THR A 259 -28.80 -11.57 13.62
CA THR A 259 -30.01 -12.40 13.74
C THR A 259 -29.83 -13.50 14.76
#